data_AF-A0A3A4W065-F1
#
_entry.id   AF-A0A3A4W065-F1
#
_cell.length_a   1.000
_cell.length_b   1.000
_cell.length_c   1.000
_cell.angle_alpha   90.00
_cell.angle_beta   90.00
_cell.angle_gamma   90.00
#
_symmetry.space_group_name_H-M   'P 1'
#
loop_
_entity.id
_entity.type
_entity.pdbx_description
1 polymer ?
#
loop_
_entity_poly.entity_id
_entity_poly.type
_entity_poly.pdbx_seq_one_letter_code
_entity_poly.pdbx_strand_id
1 'polypeptide(L)'
;MKSLEKNTDRDERIKKIIRKQYLVAILVSLATTSIAVGAGYLIDQWQGTQPIYMLVCLVISGPLAVWFNYGMIKRKLIALNKEIEKPIVEIKP
;
A
#
# COMPACT_ATOMS: atom_id res chain seq x y z
N MET A 1 -33.64 -16.80 -4.85
CA MET A 1 -33.21 -15.78 -5.84
C MET A 1 -32.59 -14.53 -5.20
N LYS A 2 -33.18 -13.92 -4.15
CA LYS A 2 -32.62 -12.72 -3.47
C LYS A 2 -31.24 -12.87 -2.80
N SER A 3 -30.79 -14.08 -2.49
CA SER A 3 -29.48 -14.33 -1.85
C SER A 3 -28.29 -14.35 -2.83
N LEU A 4 -28.54 -14.56 -4.12
CA LEU A 4 -27.52 -14.58 -5.17
C LEU A 4 -27.12 -13.16 -5.57
N GLU A 5 -28.08 -12.26 -5.83
CA GLU A 5 -27.81 -10.84 -6.15
C GLU A 5 -27.02 -10.14 -5.03
N LYS A 6 -27.33 -10.42 -3.76
CA LYS A 6 -26.65 -9.80 -2.60
C LYS A 6 -25.20 -10.26 -2.44
N ASN A 7 -24.82 -11.41 -3.01
CA ASN A 7 -23.43 -11.88 -3.03
C ASN A 7 -22.67 -11.28 -4.22
N THR A 8 -23.29 -11.21 -5.40
CA THR A 8 -22.68 -10.59 -6.60
C THR A 8 -22.32 -9.12 -6.37
N ASP A 9 -23.20 -8.35 -5.73
CA ASP A 9 -22.96 -6.93 -5.43
C ASP A 9 -21.85 -6.74 -4.37
N ARG A 10 -21.73 -7.68 -3.42
CA ARG A 10 -20.62 -7.69 -2.44
C ARG A 10 -19.29 -8.06 -3.10
N ASP A 11 -19.27 -9.07 -3.96
CA ASP A 11 -18.07 -9.50 -4.66
C ASP A 11 -17.53 -8.42 -5.60
N GLU A 12 -18.39 -7.69 -6.30
CA GLU A 12 -17.98 -6.57 -7.14
C GLU A 12 -17.37 -5.41 -6.33
N ARG A 13 -17.95 -5.08 -5.17
CA ARG A 13 -17.40 -4.05 -4.28
C ARG A 13 -16.05 -4.47 -3.70
N ILE A 14 -15.91 -5.72 -3.26
CA ILE A 14 -14.65 -6.27 -2.76
C ILE A 14 -13.58 -6.23 -3.88
N LYS A 15 -13.93 -6.63 -5.10
CA LYS A 15 -13.03 -6.60 -6.26
C LYS A 15 -12.58 -5.18 -6.61
N LYS A 16 -13.47 -4.19 -6.54
CA LYS A 16 -13.12 -2.77 -6.74
C LYS A 16 -12.18 -2.24 -5.64
N ILE A 17 -12.42 -2.60 -4.38
CA ILE A 17 -11.56 -2.20 -3.26
C ILE A 17 -10.16 -2.81 -3.38
N ILE A 18 -10.08 -4.11 -3.67
CA ILE A 18 -8.81 -4.82 -3.87
C ILE A 18 -8.04 -4.20 -5.05
N ARG A 19 -8.71 -3.94 -6.18
CA ARG A 19 -8.07 -3.33 -7.35
C ARG A 19 -7.51 -1.93 -7.04
N LYS A 20 -8.24 -1.13 -6.26
CA LYS A 20 -7.76 0.20 -5.83
C LYS A 20 -6.57 0.08 -4.89
N GLN A 21 -6.58 -0.86 -3.95
CA GLN A 21 -5.44 -1.10 -3.05
C GLN A 21 -4.22 -1.61 -3.81
N TYR A 22 -4.40 -2.47 -4.81
CA TYR A 22 -3.32 -2.96 -5.67
C TYR A 22 -2.67 -1.83 -6.47
N LEU A 23 -3.46 -0.91 -7.03
CA LEU A 23 -2.92 0.27 -7.72
C LEU A 23 -2.12 1.18 -6.78
N VAL A 24 -2.62 1.42 -5.57
CA VAL A 24 -1.88 2.21 -4.58
C VAL A 24 -0.59 1.48 -4.19
N ALA A 25 -0.63 0.15 -4.06
CA ALA A 25 0.57 -0.62 -3.73
C ALA A 25 1.65 -0.57 -4.81
N ILE A 26 1.24 -0.63 -6.08
CA ILE A 26 2.15 -0.43 -7.22
C ILE A 26 2.75 0.98 -7.17
N LEU A 27 1.94 2.02 -6.99
CA LEU A 27 2.41 3.41 -6.93
C LEU A 27 3.42 3.61 -5.78
N VAL A 28 3.14 3.08 -4.60
CA VAL A 28 4.05 3.14 -3.45
C VAL A 28 5.35 2.40 -3.75
N SER A 29 5.28 1.24 -4.40
CA SER A 29 6.47 0.45 -4.76
C SER A 29 7.33 1.18 -5.79
N LEU A 30 6.72 1.76 -6.82
CA LEU A 30 7.41 2.57 -7.83
C LEU A 30 8.06 3.79 -7.19
N ALA A 31 7.33 4.53 -6.35
CA ALA A 31 7.89 5.70 -5.66
C ALA A 31 9.06 5.32 -4.76
N THR A 32 8.92 4.27 -3.96
CA THR A 32 9.99 3.79 -3.05
C THR A 32 11.23 3.38 -3.83
N THR A 33 11.04 2.65 -4.94
CA THR A 33 12.15 2.19 -5.78
C THR A 33 12.84 3.36 -6.46
N SER A 34 12.09 4.29 -7.07
CA SER A 34 12.66 5.46 -7.74
C SER A 34 13.44 6.35 -6.78
N ILE A 35 12.93 6.57 -5.56
CA ILE A 35 13.62 7.34 -4.52
C ILE A 35 14.90 6.63 -4.09
N ALA A 36 14.85 5.32 -3.85
CA ALA A 36 16.01 4.54 -3.42
C ALA A 36 17.12 4.53 -4.49
N VAL A 37 16.76 4.27 -5.75
CA VAL A 37 17.71 4.29 -6.87
C VAL A 37 18.28 5.69 -7.09
N GLY A 38 17.44 6.73 -7.05
CA GLY A 38 17.87 8.12 -7.20
C GLY A 38 18.82 8.56 -6.08
N ALA A 39 18.52 8.19 -4.83
CA ALA A 39 19.40 8.46 -3.70
C ALA A 39 20.74 7.72 -3.84
N GLY A 40 20.71 6.43 -4.18
CA GLY A 40 21.92 5.64 -4.40
C GLY A 40 22.80 6.21 -5.52
N TYR A 41 22.19 6.63 -6.64
CA TYR A 41 22.91 7.28 -7.74
C TYR A 41 23.59 8.58 -7.32
N LEU A 42 22.91 9.44 -6.55
CA LEU A 42 23.50 10.68 -6.05
C LEU A 42 24.68 10.42 -5.12
N ILE A 43 24.60 9.40 -4.28
CA ILE A 43 25.70 8.98 -3.41
C ILE A 43 26.87 8.47 -4.25
N ASP A 44 26.60 7.65 -5.28
CA ASP A 44 27.64 7.15 -6.18
C ASP A 44 28.37 8.29 -6.90
N GLN A 45 27.63 9.29 -7.39
CA GLN A 45 28.23 10.48 -8.01
C GLN A 45 29.07 11.30 -7.03
N TRP A 46 28.63 11.42 -5.78
CA TRP A 46 29.34 12.22 -4.77
C TRP A 46 30.62 11.56 -4.28
N GLN A 47 30.62 10.23 -4.14
CA GLN A 47 31.80 9.47 -3.68
C GLN A 47 32.72 9.02 -4.83
N GLY A 48 32.33 9.27 -6.09
CA GLY A 48 33.07 8.78 -7.26
C GLY A 48 33.09 7.25 -7.34
N THR A 49 32.14 6.58 -6.70
CA THR A 49 32.04 5.13 -6.72
C THR A 49 31.36 4.66 -8.00
N GLN A 50 31.74 3.46 -8.45
CA GLN A 50 30.93 2.67 -9.39
C GLN A 50 29.51 2.47 -8.81
N PRO A 51 28.49 2.03 -9.58
CA PRO A 51 27.08 2.01 -9.17
C PRO A 51 26.74 1.01 -8.04
N ILE A 52 27.48 1.05 -6.93
CA ILE A 52 27.43 0.15 -5.80
C ILE A 52 26.33 0.61 -4.86
N TYR A 53 26.28 1.90 -4.53
CA TYR A 53 25.23 2.42 -3.64
C TYR A 53 23.86 2.37 -4.33
N MET A 54 23.80 2.61 -5.65
CA MET A 54 22.58 2.40 -6.43
C MET A 54 22.08 0.94 -6.34
N LEU A 55 22.97 -0.05 -6.49
CA LEU A 55 22.61 -1.47 -6.38
C LEU A 55 22.17 -1.85 -4.95
N VAL A 56 22.90 -1.37 -3.94
CA VAL A 56 22.54 -1.61 -2.53
C VAL A 56 21.17 -1.01 -2.23
N CYS A 57 20.92 0.25 -2.61
CA CYS A 57 19.63 0.90 -2.43
C CYS A 57 18.50 0.17 -3.19
N LEU A 58 18.77 -0.34 -4.39
CA LEU A 58 17.81 -1.15 -5.15
C LEU A 58 17.41 -2.42 -4.39
N VAL A 59 18.38 -3.17 -3.85
CA VAL A 59 18.10 -4.40 -3.09
C VAL A 59 17.30 -4.09 -1.83
N ILE A 60 17.65 -3.02 -1.11
CA ILE A 60 16.95 -2.62 0.13
C ILE A 60 15.54 -2.07 -0.17
N SER A 61 15.31 -1.51 -1.37
CA SER A 61 14.01 -0.94 -1.75
C SER A 61 12.86 -1.95 -1.76
N GLY A 62 13.14 -3.23 -2.06
CA GLY A 62 12.14 -4.30 -2.06
C GLY A 62 11.51 -4.53 -0.68
N PRO A 63 12.30 -4.90 0.35
CA PRO A 63 11.81 -5.01 1.72
C PRO A 63 11.13 -3.74 2.24
N LEU A 64 11.68 -2.55 1.91
CA LEU A 64 11.07 -1.27 2.26
C LEU A 64 9.67 -1.10 1.65
N ALA A 65 9.52 -1.37 0.35
CA ALA A 65 8.24 -1.25 -0.34
C ALA A 65 7.19 -2.19 0.27
N VAL A 66 7.57 -3.42 0.62
CA VAL A 66 6.67 -4.37 1.32
C VAL A 66 6.27 -3.82 2.69
N TRP A 67 7.22 -3.28 3.46
CA TRP A 67 6.95 -2.68 4.76
C TRP A 67 5.98 -1.49 4.67
N PHE A 68 6.22 -0.56 3.74
CA PHE A 68 5.35 0.59 3.51
C PHE A 68 3.93 0.16 3.12
N ASN A 69 3.81 -0.81 2.20
CA ASN A 69 2.52 -1.34 1.77
C ASN A 69 1.78 -2.02 2.92
N TYR A 70 2.46 -2.86 3.69
CA TYR A 70 1.88 -3.54 4.85
C TYR A 70 1.38 -2.54 5.90
N GLY A 71 2.21 -1.56 6.26
CA GLY A 71 1.85 -0.52 7.23
C GLY A 71 0.64 0.29 6.79
N MET A 72 0.56 0.64 5.51
CA MET A 72 -0.55 1.42 4.96
C MET A 72 -1.85 0.60 4.90
N ILE A 73 -1.80 -0.68 4.52
CA ILE A 73 -2.95 -1.59 4.55
C ILE A 73 -3.43 -1.79 5.99
N LYS A 74 -2.52 -2.03 6.95
CA LYS A 74 -2.85 -2.18 8.37
C LYS A 74 -3.56 -0.96 8.93
N ARG A 75 -3.07 0.26 8.64
CA ARG A 75 -3.72 1.52 9.05
C ARG A 75 -5.12 1.67 8.46
N LYS A 76 -5.30 1.32 7.18
CA LYS A 76 -6.63 1.34 6.53
C LYS A 76 -7.58 0.32 7.13
N LEU A 77 -7.12 -0.88 7.46
CA LEU A 77 -7.91 -1.90 8.15
C LEU A 77 -8.36 -1.44 9.53
N ILE A 78 -7.47 -0.80 10.30
CA ILE A 78 -7.82 -0.26 11.62
C ILE A 78 -8.85 0.88 11.51
N ALA A 79 -8.71 1.75 10.51
CA ALA A 79 -9.68 2.83 10.26
C ALA A 79 -11.06 2.28 9.89
N LEU A 80 -11.11 1.29 8.98
CA LEU A 80 -12.34 0.60 8.60
C LEU A 80 -13.00 -0.11 9.79
N ASN A 81 -12.23 -0.78 10.65
CA ASN A 81 -12.77 -1.46 11.83
C ASN A 81 -13.39 -0.46 12.82
N LYS A 82 -12.74 0.69 13.03
CA LYS A 82 -13.28 1.78 13.86
C LYS A 82 -14.56 2.41 13.29
N GLU A 83 -14.72 2.46 11.97
CA GLU A 83 -15.95 2.95 11.34
C GLU A 83 -17.09 1.92 11.47
N ILE A 84 -16.78 0.62 11.39
CA ILE A 84 -17.76 -0.47 11.53
C ILE A 84 -18.25 -0.63 12.98
N GLU A 85 -17.45 -0.23 13.97
CA GLU A 85 -17.83 -0.23 15.39
C GLU A 85 -18.78 0.94 15.75
N LYS A 86 -18.99 1.91 14.85
CA LYS A 86 -19.79 3.12 15.06
C LYS A 86 -21.27 3.12 14.59
N PRO A 87 -22.01 2.01 14.43
CA PRO A 87 -23.45 2.12 14.19
C PRO A 87 -24.33 1.43 15.26
N ILE A 88 -24.12 1.63 16.57
CA ILE A 88 -25.13 1.22 17.58
C ILE A 88 -25.25 2.16 18.81
N VAL A 89 -24.61 3.35 18.86
CA VAL A 89 -24.75 4.26 20.01
C VAL A 89 -25.15 5.67 19.59
N GLU A 90 -26.19 5.78 18.77
CA GLU A 90 -26.92 7.05 18.63
C GLU A 90 -28.38 6.79 18.26
N ILE A 91 -29.03 5.92 19.02
CA ILE A 91 -30.48 6.00 19.22
C ILE A 91 -30.70 5.80 20.72
N LYS A 92 -30.76 6.90 21.47
CA LYS A 92 -31.48 6.94 22.73
C LYS A 92 -32.40 8.17 22.72
N PRO A 93 -33.58 8.03 23.35
CA PRO A 93 -34.86 8.66 22.99
C PRO A 93 -34.92 10.17 23.21
#